data_AF-A0A7V3HLA0-F1
#
_entry.id   AF-A0A7V3HLA0-F1
#
_cell.length_a   1.000
_cell.length_b   1.000
_cell.length_c   1.000
_cell.angle_alpha   90.00
_cell.angle_beta   90.00
_cell.angle_gamma   90.00
#
_symmetry.space_group_name_H-M   'P 1'
#
loop_
_entity.id
_entity.type
_entity.pdbx_description
1 polymer ?
#
loop_
_entity_poly.entity_id
_entity_poly.type
_entity_poly.pdbx_seq_one_letter_code
_entity_poly.pdbx_strand_id
1 'polypeptide(L)'
;MNGRVPMNLPTKPRITIETLIREGNLEALLLKAGELHGHFCPFLALGVRAGVIAMRTLGILENPGMEDVVAILECNNCFSDGVQMVTGCTFGNNALIYRDVGKTAFTLARRSGDAVRVALRADFVEGFRNRLSEEASALFQKIVQEHQEATPQEQA
;
A
#
# COMPACT_ATOMS: atom_id res chain seq x y z
N MET A 1 -37.12 6.40 -17.36
CA MET A 1 -36.71 5.07 -17.83
C MET A 1 -35.36 4.74 -17.19
N ASN A 2 -35.35 3.95 -16.11
CA ASN A 2 -34.11 3.58 -15.44
C ASN A 2 -33.44 2.43 -16.19
N GLY A 3 -32.60 2.77 -17.18
CA GLY A 3 -31.75 1.81 -17.87
C GLY A 3 -30.62 1.36 -16.95
N ARG A 4 -30.85 0.33 -16.13
CA ARG A 4 -29.74 -0.39 -15.50
C ARG A 4 -29.00 -1.15 -16.59
N VAL A 5 -27.79 -0.68 -16.91
CA VAL A 5 -26.83 -1.46 -17.69
C VAL A 5 -26.55 -2.75 -16.90
N PRO A 6 -26.68 -3.94 -17.51
CA PRO A 6 -26.33 -5.18 -16.84
C PRO A 6 -24.84 -5.15 -16.48
N MET A 7 -24.55 -5.16 -15.18
CA MET A 7 -23.18 -5.20 -14.68
C MET A 7 -22.74 -6.66 -14.65
N ASN A 8 -21.93 -7.06 -15.63
CA ASN A 8 -21.25 -8.35 -15.59
C ASN A 8 -20.11 -8.25 -14.56
N LEU A 9 -20.27 -8.93 -13.42
CA LEU A 9 -19.23 -9.02 -12.41
C LEU A 9 -18.09 -9.91 -12.90
N PRO A 10 -16.82 -9.49 -12.75
CA PRO A 10 -15.68 -10.32 -13.10
C PRO A 10 -15.58 -11.53 -12.16
N THR A 11 -15.26 -12.70 -12.71
CA THR A 11 -15.04 -13.94 -11.94
C THR A 11 -13.77 -13.88 -11.08
N LYS A 12 -12.78 -13.08 -11.49
CA LYS A 12 -11.57 -12.74 -10.72
C LYS A 12 -11.55 -11.22 -10.43
N PRO A 13 -12.08 -10.75 -9.30
CA PRO A 13 -12.17 -9.32 -8.98
C PRO A 13 -10.82 -8.59 -8.92
N ARG A 14 -9.71 -9.33 -8.71
CA ARG A 14 -8.36 -8.77 -8.57
C ARG A 14 -7.50 -8.88 -9.83
N ILE A 15 -8.02 -9.38 -10.95
CA ILE A 15 -7.22 -9.69 -12.15
C ILE A 15 -6.39 -8.48 -12.64
N THR A 16 -6.93 -7.27 -12.53
CA THR A 16 -6.23 -6.03 -12.88
C THR A 16 -5.01 -5.82 -11.97
N ILE A 17 -5.19 -5.93 -10.65
CA ILE A 17 -4.10 -5.74 -9.68
C ILE A 17 -3.01 -6.80 -9.89
N GLU A 18 -3.39 -8.07 -10.09
CA GLU A 18 -2.46 -9.18 -10.34
C GLU A 18 -1.63 -8.97 -11.60
N THR A 19 -2.26 -8.48 -12.67
CA THR A 19 -1.58 -8.10 -13.91
C THR A 19 -0.56 -6.99 -13.67
N LEU A 20 -0.95 -5.93 -12.96
CA LEU A 20 -0.06 -4.82 -12.66
C LEU A 20 1.13 -5.23 -11.77
N ILE A 21 0.94 -6.17 -10.84
CA ILE A 21 2.04 -6.76 -10.05
C ILE A 21 3.01 -7.53 -10.96
N ARG A 22 2.48 -8.30 -11.92
CA ARG A 22 3.30 -9.05 -12.89
C ARG A 22 4.12 -8.11 -13.77
N GLU A 23 3.51 -7.05 -14.27
CA GLU A 23 4.16 -6.03 -15.10
C GLU A 23 5.09 -5.11 -14.30
N GLY A 24 4.88 -4.97 -12.99
CA GLY A 24 5.66 -4.08 -12.13
C GLY A 24 5.24 -2.63 -12.27
N ASN A 25 3.99 -2.41 -12.66
CA ASN A 25 3.42 -1.09 -12.86
C ASN A 25 3.02 -0.47 -11.51
N LEU A 26 4.03 0.07 -10.81
CA LEU A 26 3.86 0.67 -9.48
C LEU A 26 2.95 1.90 -9.51
N GLU A 27 2.95 2.66 -10.60
CA GLU A 27 2.14 3.86 -10.76
C GLU A 27 0.65 3.51 -10.80
N ALA A 28 0.26 2.56 -11.66
CA ALA A 28 -1.13 2.10 -11.71
C ALA A 28 -1.59 1.43 -10.41
N LEU A 29 -0.69 0.71 -9.72
CA LEU A 29 -0.98 0.16 -8.39
C LEU A 29 -1.17 1.26 -7.34
N LEU A 30 -0.39 2.33 -7.41
CA LEU A 30 -0.56 3.49 -6.54
C LEU A 30 -1.90 4.19 -6.80
N LEU A 31 -2.31 4.33 -8.05
CA LEU A 31 -3.65 4.86 -8.39
C LEU A 31 -4.75 4.02 -7.74
N LYS A 32 -4.65 2.69 -7.82
CA LYS A 32 -5.58 1.77 -7.13
C LYS A 32 -5.54 1.92 -5.62
N ALA A 33 -4.36 2.05 -5.03
CA ALA A 33 -4.23 2.26 -3.60
C ALA A 33 -4.84 3.60 -3.16
N GLY A 34 -4.72 4.65 -4.00
CA GLY A 34 -5.33 5.95 -3.79
C GLY A 34 -6.86 5.90 -3.81
N GLU A 35 -7.47 5.06 -4.65
CA GLU A 35 -8.94 4.84 -4.66
C GLU A 35 -9.44 4.36 -3.30
N LEU A 36 -8.68 3.50 -2.60
CA LEU A 36 -9.00 3.04 -1.25
C LEU A 36 -8.65 4.08 -0.18
N HIS A 37 -7.47 4.68 -0.29
CA HIS A 37 -6.89 5.51 0.76
C HIS A 37 -7.45 6.95 0.79
N GLY A 38 -7.93 7.45 -0.35
CA GLY A 38 -8.49 8.79 -0.50
C GLY A 38 -7.50 9.91 -0.82
N HIS A 39 -6.19 9.65 -0.77
CA HIS A 39 -5.15 10.59 -1.23
C HIS A 39 -3.85 9.85 -1.59
N PHE A 40 -2.86 10.58 -2.10
CA PHE A 40 -1.52 10.05 -2.36
C PHE A 40 -0.54 10.60 -1.33
N CYS A 41 0.19 9.72 -0.66
CA CYS A 41 1.27 10.10 0.23
C CYS A 41 2.48 9.16 0.09
N PRO A 42 3.68 9.58 0.53
CA PRO A 42 4.88 8.76 0.41
C PRO A 42 4.75 7.38 1.08
N PHE A 43 4.06 7.31 2.23
CA PHE A 43 3.87 6.04 2.95
C PHE A 43 2.93 5.07 2.22
N LEU A 44 1.89 5.56 1.54
CA LEU A 44 1.06 4.73 0.66
C LEU A 44 1.89 4.11 -0.46
N ALA A 45 2.72 4.92 -1.13
CA ALA A 45 3.62 4.46 -2.20
C ALA A 45 4.64 3.44 -1.69
N LEU A 46 5.18 3.63 -0.48
CA LEU A 46 6.06 2.64 0.17
C LEU A 46 5.31 1.32 0.44
N GLY A 47 4.07 1.38 0.89
CA GLY A 47 3.22 0.21 1.11
C GLY A 47 2.98 -0.60 -0.16
N VAL A 48 2.64 0.10 -1.26
CA VAL A 48 2.48 -0.51 -2.59
C VAL A 48 3.76 -1.21 -3.01
N ARG A 49 4.90 -0.52 -2.92
CA ARG A 49 6.19 -1.08 -3.33
C ARG A 49 6.59 -2.28 -2.47
N ALA A 50 6.33 -2.21 -1.17
CA ALA A 50 6.62 -3.31 -0.24
C ALA A 50 5.75 -4.54 -0.55
N GLY A 51 4.46 -4.34 -0.83
CA GLY A 51 3.55 -5.39 -1.29
C GLY A 51 4.06 -6.10 -2.54
N VAL A 52 4.48 -5.34 -3.56
CA VAL A 52 4.99 -5.91 -4.82
C VAL A 52 6.27 -6.71 -4.59
N ILE A 53 7.20 -6.18 -3.79
CA ILE A 53 8.44 -6.87 -3.43
C ILE A 53 8.12 -8.21 -2.77
N ALA A 54 7.24 -8.24 -1.76
CA ALA A 54 6.93 -9.48 -1.04
C ALA A 54 6.24 -10.53 -1.93
N MET A 55 5.22 -10.11 -2.68
CA MET A 55 4.48 -10.99 -3.60
C MET A 55 5.41 -11.63 -4.63
N ARG A 56 6.27 -10.82 -5.27
CA ARG A 56 7.25 -11.32 -6.25
C ARG A 56 8.32 -12.20 -5.62
N THR A 57 8.83 -11.85 -4.44
CA THR A 57 9.86 -12.63 -3.74
C THR A 57 9.34 -14.02 -3.38
N LEU A 58 8.08 -14.13 -2.96
CA LEU A 58 7.46 -15.43 -2.71
C LEU A 58 6.97 -16.13 -3.98
N GLY A 59 7.03 -15.50 -5.16
CA GLY A 59 6.49 -16.07 -6.41
C GLY A 59 4.95 -16.15 -6.44
N ILE A 60 4.28 -15.29 -5.67
CA ILE A 60 2.82 -15.17 -5.62
C ILE A 60 2.41 -14.11 -6.63
N LEU A 61 2.11 -14.54 -7.86
CA LEU A 61 1.68 -13.65 -8.96
C LEU A 61 0.16 -13.60 -9.14
N GLU A 62 -0.54 -14.55 -8.54
CA GLU A 62 -2.00 -14.57 -8.39
C GLU A 62 -2.25 -14.78 -6.90
N ASN A 63 -3.15 -14.00 -6.29
CA ASN A 63 -3.45 -14.24 -4.88
C ASN A 63 -4.21 -15.58 -4.81
N PRO A 64 -3.66 -16.61 -4.16
CA PRO A 64 -4.26 -17.93 -4.11
C PRO A 64 -5.60 -17.96 -3.35
N GLY A 65 -5.90 -16.90 -2.60
CA GLY A 65 -7.13 -16.74 -1.82
C GLY A 65 -6.82 -16.48 -0.35
N MET A 66 -7.89 -16.23 0.42
CA MET A 66 -7.83 -15.86 1.84
C MET A 66 -7.20 -16.95 2.73
N GLU A 67 -7.20 -18.20 2.27
CA GLU A 67 -6.76 -19.35 3.07
C GLU A 67 -5.26 -19.63 2.96
N ASP A 68 -4.56 -19.13 1.95
CA ASP A 68 -3.19 -19.59 1.67
C ASP A 68 -2.10 -18.60 2.11
N VAL A 69 -2.42 -17.31 2.17
CA VAL A 69 -1.48 -16.23 2.49
C VAL A 69 -2.01 -15.29 3.56
N VAL A 70 -1.11 -14.80 4.42
CA VAL A 70 -1.41 -13.84 5.48
C VAL A 70 -0.40 -12.70 5.46
N ALA A 71 -0.87 -11.47 5.66
CA ALA A 71 -0.03 -10.31 5.90
C ALA A 71 -0.02 -9.97 7.40
N ILE A 72 1.16 -9.85 7.99
CA ILE A 72 1.35 -9.40 9.37
C ILE A 72 1.89 -7.98 9.31
N LEU A 73 1.08 -6.98 9.69
CA LEU A 73 1.47 -5.56 9.70
C LEU A 73 2.01 -5.14 11.06
N GLU A 74 3.09 -4.36 11.03
CA GLU A 74 3.78 -3.85 12.23
C GLU A 74 3.50 -2.36 12.52
N CYS A 75 2.59 -1.74 11.76
CA CYS A 75 2.21 -0.32 11.82
C CYS A 75 0.76 -0.06 11.41
N ASN A 76 0.20 1.08 11.81
CA ASN A 76 -1.15 1.60 11.48
C ASN A 76 -1.12 2.95 10.75
N ASN A 77 -0.22 3.13 9.79
CA ASN A 77 -0.17 4.33 8.96
C ASN A 77 -0.49 3.98 7.49
N CYS A 78 -0.47 4.98 6.59
CA CYS A 78 -0.83 4.83 5.17
C CYS A 78 -0.13 3.67 4.42
N PHE A 79 1.02 3.21 4.94
CA PHE A 79 1.70 2.01 4.44
C PHE A 79 0.80 0.77 4.44
N SER A 80 -0.06 0.61 5.45
CA SER A 80 -0.98 -0.53 5.56
C SER A 80 -1.91 -0.64 4.36
N ASP A 81 -2.44 0.48 3.86
CA ASP A 81 -3.42 0.47 2.78
C ASP A 81 -2.78 0.09 1.44
N GLY A 82 -1.53 0.53 1.22
CA GLY A 82 -0.75 0.08 0.07
C GLY A 82 -0.49 -1.43 0.10
N VAL A 83 -0.14 -1.97 1.27
CA VAL A 83 0.04 -3.41 1.47
C VAL A 83 -1.28 -4.17 1.23
N GLN A 84 -2.38 -3.71 1.81
CA GLN A 84 -3.71 -4.33 1.64
C GLN A 84 -4.14 -4.32 0.16
N MET A 85 -3.98 -3.18 -0.52
CA MET A 85 -4.33 -3.05 -1.94
C MET A 85 -3.56 -4.06 -2.79
N VAL A 86 -2.24 -4.13 -2.64
CA VAL A 86 -1.39 -4.97 -3.48
C VAL A 86 -1.51 -6.45 -3.14
N THR A 87 -1.42 -6.82 -1.88
CA THR A 87 -1.44 -8.24 -1.47
C THR A 87 -2.84 -8.83 -1.52
N GLY A 88 -3.87 -8.03 -1.28
CA GLY A 88 -5.24 -8.51 -1.07
C GLY A 88 -5.46 -9.16 0.28
N CYS A 89 -4.44 -9.14 1.15
CA CYS A 89 -4.58 -9.48 2.55
C CYS A 89 -5.19 -8.27 3.26
N THR A 90 -6.48 -8.33 3.58
CA THR A 90 -7.19 -7.20 4.20
C THR A 90 -7.70 -7.57 5.57
N PHE A 91 -8.02 -6.56 6.38
CA PHE A 91 -8.57 -6.81 7.71
C PHE A 91 -9.89 -7.60 7.65
N GLY A 92 -10.81 -7.17 6.78
CA GLY A 92 -12.16 -7.76 6.69
C GLY A 92 -12.20 -9.16 6.10
N ASN A 93 -11.16 -9.61 5.40
CA ASN A 93 -11.09 -10.94 4.81
C ASN A 93 -10.27 -11.95 5.63
N ASN A 94 -9.90 -11.59 6.86
CA ASN A 94 -9.13 -12.39 7.82
C ASN A 94 -7.73 -12.84 7.34
N ALA A 95 -7.21 -12.26 6.25
CA ALA A 95 -5.85 -12.52 5.78
C ALA A 95 -4.84 -11.48 6.29
N LEU A 96 -5.23 -10.59 7.23
CA LEU A 96 -4.36 -9.60 7.83
C LEU A 96 -4.32 -9.74 9.35
N ILE A 97 -3.12 -9.81 9.90
CA ILE A 97 -2.85 -9.78 11.35
C ILE A 97 -2.19 -8.44 11.66
N TYR A 98 -2.81 -7.67 12.53
CA TYR A 98 -2.24 -6.42 13.01
C TYR A 98 -1.44 -6.64 14.31
N ARG A 99 -0.17 -6.23 14.31
CA ARG A 99 0.72 -6.28 15.49
C ARG A 99 1.54 -5.01 15.56
N ASP A 100 0.95 -3.95 16.10
CA ASP A 100 1.65 -2.67 16.23
C ASP A 100 2.90 -2.80 17.11
N VAL A 101 4.06 -2.67 16.49
CA VAL A 101 5.35 -2.56 17.19
C VAL A 101 6.07 -1.28 16.78
N GLY A 102 5.35 -0.33 16.18
CA GLY A 102 5.88 0.96 15.73
C GLY A 102 6.84 0.89 14.54
N LYS A 103 6.94 -0.25 13.85
CA LYS A 103 7.86 -0.42 12.72
C LYS A 103 7.08 -0.31 11.42
N THR A 104 7.52 0.56 10.51
CA THR A 104 7.00 0.57 9.12
C THR A 104 7.51 -0.66 8.38
N ALA A 105 6.85 -1.78 8.62
CA ALA A 105 7.21 -3.10 8.14
C ALA A 105 5.96 -3.99 8.03
N PHE A 106 6.06 -5.01 7.20
CA PHE A 106 5.10 -6.10 7.18
C PHE A 106 5.77 -7.42 6.78
N THR A 107 5.14 -8.52 7.13
CA THR A 107 5.52 -9.86 6.69
C THR A 107 4.41 -10.45 5.85
N LEU A 108 4.73 -10.91 4.64
CA LEU A 108 3.84 -11.78 3.88
C LEU A 108 4.28 -13.22 4.13
N ALA A 109 3.34 -14.09 4.52
CA ALA A 109 3.63 -15.49 4.80
C ALA A 109 2.62 -16.40 4.11
N ARG A 110 3.09 -17.49 3.53
CA ARG A 110 2.25 -18.65 3.23
C ARG A 110 1.94 -19.38 4.53
N ARG A 111 0.73 -19.93 4.64
CA ARG A 111 0.40 -20.80 5.77
C ARG A 111 1.25 -22.08 5.82
N SER A 112 1.86 -22.47 4.70
CA SER A 112 2.81 -23.58 4.63
C SER A 112 4.16 -23.30 5.30
N GLY A 113 4.50 -22.03 5.61
CA GLY A 113 5.69 -21.66 6.39
C GLY A 113 6.65 -20.68 5.70
N ASP A 114 6.60 -20.53 4.37
CA ASP A 114 7.45 -19.57 3.66
C ASP A 114 7.02 -18.14 3.97
N ALA A 115 7.97 -17.26 4.31
CA ALA A 115 7.65 -15.87 4.60
C ALA A 115 8.74 -14.89 4.14
N VAL A 116 8.31 -13.68 3.82
CA VAL A 116 9.19 -12.54 3.51
C VAL A 116 8.76 -11.36 4.35
N ARG A 117 9.69 -10.80 5.12
CA ARG A 117 9.50 -9.56 5.86
C ARG A 117 10.15 -8.40 5.12
N VAL A 118 9.36 -7.36 4.85
CA VAL A 118 9.82 -6.11 4.23
C VAL A 118 9.71 -5.00 5.27
N ALA A 119 10.81 -4.28 5.49
CA ALA A 119 10.88 -3.17 6.42
C ALA A 119 11.47 -1.94 5.75
N LEU A 120 10.93 -0.77 6.09
CA LEU A 120 11.53 0.50 5.75
C LEU A 120 12.87 0.63 6.48
N ARG A 121 13.90 1.11 5.78
CA ARG A 121 15.19 1.39 6.41
C ARG A 121 15.02 2.51 7.43
N ALA A 122 15.69 2.37 8.58
CA ALA A 122 15.59 3.34 9.68
C ALA A 122 16.04 4.76 9.25
N ASP A 123 17.01 4.85 8.36
CA ASP A 123 17.56 6.10 7.82
C ASP A 123 16.70 6.71 6.69
N PHE A 124 15.63 6.05 6.25
CA PHE A 124 14.85 6.51 5.11
C PHE A 124 14.18 7.86 5.38
N VAL A 125 13.59 8.06 6.56
CA VAL A 125 12.81 9.27 6.86
C VAL A 125 13.71 10.50 6.88
N GLU A 126 14.87 10.39 7.51
CA GLU A 126 15.89 11.44 7.53
C GLU A 126 16.41 11.71 6.11
N GLY A 127 16.79 10.66 5.38
CA GLY A 127 17.27 10.78 4.01
C GLY A 127 16.22 11.32 3.04
N PHE A 128 14.93 11.05 3.26
CA PHE A 128 13.82 11.57 2.45
C PHE A 128 13.67 13.08 2.66
N ARG A 129 13.70 13.54 3.91
CA ARG A 129 13.64 14.98 4.23
C ARG A 129 14.78 15.75 3.58
N ASN A 130 15.99 15.20 3.63
CA ASN A 130 17.18 15.82 3.03
C ASN A 130 17.15 15.90 1.50
N ARG A 131 16.22 15.19 0.84
CA ARG A 131 16.03 15.24 -0.62
C ARG A 131 14.92 16.21 -1.05
N LEU A 132 14.11 16.69 -0.10
CA LEU A 132 13.12 17.72 -0.39
C LEU A 132 13.83 19.06 -0.58
N SER A 133 13.30 19.91 -1.46
CA SER A 133 13.70 21.32 -1.45
C SER A 133 13.36 21.92 -0.08
N GLU A 134 14.02 23.02 0.29
CA GLU A 134 13.69 23.74 1.53
C GLU A 134 12.21 24.10 1.59
N GLU A 135 11.63 24.53 0.46
CA GLU A 135 10.21 24.81 0.31
C GLU A 135 9.34 23.57 0.57
N ALA A 136 9.63 22.44 -0.07
CA ALA A 136 8.87 21.21 0.12
C ALA A 136 9.00 20.66 1.56
N SER A 137 10.17 20.83 2.19
CA SER A 137 10.39 20.46 3.59
C SER A 137 9.58 21.34 4.54
N ALA A 138 9.54 22.66 4.30
CA ALA A 138 8.75 23.61 5.08
C ALA A 138 7.25 23.31 4.95
N LEU A 139 6.76 23.04 3.74
CA LEU A 139 5.37 22.65 3.49
C LEU A 139 5.02 21.32 4.16
N PHE A 140 5.91 20.32 4.08
CA PHE A 140 5.69 19.03 4.74
C PHE A 140 5.60 19.19 6.27
N GLN A 141 6.45 20.01 6.87
CA GLN A 141 6.37 20.29 8.31
C GLN A 141 5.05 20.98 8.66
N LYS A 142 4.73 22.09 8.00
CA LYS A 142 3.53 22.88 8.23
C LYS A 142 2.24 22.07 8.06
N ILE A 143 2.09 21.38 6.93
CA ILE A 143 0.82 20.76 6.52
C ILE A 143 0.69 19.34 7.10
N VAL A 144 1.76 18.53 7.06
CA VAL A 144 1.68 17.11 7.42
C VAL A 144 2.01 16.87 8.89
N GLN A 145 3.05 17.49 9.44
CA GLN A 145 3.47 17.24 10.83
C GLN A 145 2.69 18.10 11.82
N GLU A 146 2.47 19.37 11.48
CA GLU A 146 1.77 20.33 12.35
C GLU A 146 0.27 20.42 12.05
N HIS A 147 -0.21 19.70 11.02
CA HIS A 147 -1.61 19.66 10.62
C HIS A 147 -2.24 21.03 10.34
N GLN A 148 -1.47 22.00 9.85
CA GLN A 148 -2.00 23.31 9.45
C GLN A 148 -2.66 23.24 8.07
N GLU A 149 -3.65 24.11 7.84
CA GLU A 149 -4.30 24.21 6.53
C GLU A 149 -3.35 24.77 5.47
N ALA A 150 -3.33 24.10 4.32
CA ALA A 150 -2.62 24.54 3.13
C ALA A 150 -3.42 25.65 2.42
N THR A 151 -2.75 26.69 1.96
CA THR A 151 -3.35 27.68 1.06
C THR A 151 -3.60 27.08 -0.34
N PRO A 152 -4.46 27.67 -1.18
CA PRO A 152 -4.66 27.20 -2.55
C PRO A 152 -3.38 27.17 -3.39
N GLN A 153 -2.42 28.06 -3.14
CA GLN A 153 -1.12 28.03 -3.82
C GLN A 153 -0.22 26.88 -3.34
N GLU A 154 -0.34 26.47 -2.08
CA GLU A 154 0.43 25.36 -1.49
C GLU A 154 -0.15 23.98 -1.87
N GLN A 155 -1.37 23.95 -2.42
CA GLN A 155 -2.04 22.74 -2.93
C GLN A 155 -1.85 22.51 -4.43
N ALA A 156 -1.36 23.52 -5.17
CA ALA A 156 -1.21 23.51 -6.63
C ALA A 156 0.11 22.83 -7.06
#